data_AF-A0A7S0A8U2-F1
#
_entry.id   AF-A0A7S0A8U2-F1
#
_cell.length_a   1.000
_cell.length_b   1.000
_cell.length_c   1.000
_cell.angle_alpha   90.00
_cell.angle_beta   90.00
_cell.angle_gamma   90.00
#
_symmetry.space_group_name_H-M   'P 1'
#
loop_
_entity.id
_entity.type
_entity.pdbx_description
1 polymer ?
#
loop_
_entity_poly.entity_id
_entity_poly.type
_entity_poly.pdbx_seq_one_letter_code
_entity_poly.pdbx_strand_id
1 'polypeptide(L)'
;RECRELGVSSGGVSTRLSEAEQRRELLDRLVLAACATAWEQKGVPVKRLGSVQAAAKLFAEWQRLDVASDEELKREYRGLGLPASAGRVPEREEVLSRLRLVALWRELPVHELRKECQDRNVSTGSLSGSHLGDAESRREVMERLVMVLCADAWEAKGIPLRRLGSIQAAVDLIREQDRLGSASDAALWREYEGLGCPSEEAPVPEDAREVLKRLKQVVLWRQLPLHELRKECQERRVSSSTEDRAQLLERIMMAVWGPAQPRQENRGEQRPGFSIPKGPQQRPFWERGFPGPGSIPQGKNQRMFCDMPSRLDPMQAMAKHLKTLELCVGASAEDVKRSYKKLALKYHPDKNLGCEQEEASKRFREVAESYEVLCKFFEDHPVAPPRPAAAAPPRA
;
A
#
# COMPACT_ATOMS: atom_id res chain seq x y z
N ARG A 1 34.71 10.16 -31.26
CA ARG A 1 34.30 9.48 -32.50
C ARG A 1 34.02 8.02 -32.20
N GLU A 2 35.00 7.31 -31.65
CA GLU A 2 34.88 5.95 -31.13
C GLU A 2 33.63 5.71 -30.27
N CYS A 3 33.24 6.68 -29.41
CA CYS A 3 32.00 6.53 -28.62
C CYS A 3 30.76 6.33 -29.51
N ARG A 4 30.64 7.08 -30.63
CA ARG A 4 29.52 6.93 -31.56
C ARG A 4 29.55 5.59 -32.31
N GLU A 5 30.75 5.10 -32.63
CA GLU A 5 30.93 3.81 -33.32
C GLU A 5 30.54 2.63 -32.42
N LEU A 6 30.77 2.75 -31.11
CA LEU A 6 30.38 1.75 -30.11
C LEU A 6 28.96 1.99 -29.53
N GLY A 7 28.19 2.94 -30.08
CA GLY A 7 26.85 3.27 -29.58
C GLY A 7 26.82 3.90 -28.18
N VAL A 8 27.97 4.40 -27.71
CA VAL A 8 28.16 5.04 -26.41
C VAL A 8 27.86 6.54 -26.50
N SER A 9 27.02 7.04 -25.59
CA SER A 9 26.68 8.46 -25.54
C SER A 9 27.90 9.32 -25.18
N SER A 10 28.32 10.18 -26.11
CA SER A 10 29.26 11.26 -25.86
C SER A 10 28.57 12.53 -25.31
N GLY A 11 27.24 12.53 -25.21
CA GLY A 11 26.46 13.65 -24.68
C GLY A 11 26.54 13.75 -23.16
N GLY A 12 26.49 14.98 -22.62
CA GLY A 12 26.46 15.22 -21.17
C GLY A 12 27.83 15.25 -20.47
N VAL A 13 28.94 15.14 -21.21
CA VAL A 13 30.26 15.49 -20.65
C VAL A 13 30.28 17.00 -20.44
N SER A 14 30.41 17.41 -19.17
CA SER A 14 30.32 18.83 -18.81
C SER A 14 31.46 19.62 -19.46
N THR A 15 31.11 20.64 -20.24
CA THR A 15 32.06 21.57 -20.85
C THR A 15 32.80 22.42 -19.83
N ARG A 16 32.38 22.38 -18.57
CA ARG A 16 33.04 23.07 -17.44
C ARG A 16 34.25 22.29 -16.92
N LEU A 17 34.42 21.03 -17.31
CA LEU A 17 35.58 20.21 -16.93
C LEU A 17 36.78 20.52 -17.80
N SER A 18 37.99 20.31 -17.27
CA SER A 18 39.22 20.39 -18.06
C SER A 18 39.25 19.32 -19.16
N GLU A 19 40.02 19.56 -20.23
CA GLU A 19 40.14 18.62 -21.34
C GLU A 19 40.60 17.22 -20.88
N ALA A 20 41.49 17.16 -19.88
CA ALA A 20 41.93 15.91 -19.27
C ALA A 20 40.79 15.16 -18.56
N GLU A 21 39.90 15.88 -17.86
CA GLU A 21 38.74 15.31 -17.18
C GLU A 21 37.65 14.87 -18.17
N GLN A 22 37.40 15.67 -19.21
CA GLN A 22 36.49 15.30 -20.29
C GLN A 22 36.98 14.05 -21.03
N ARG A 23 38.29 13.97 -21.29
CA ARG A 23 38.94 12.79 -21.89
C ARG A 23 38.81 11.56 -20.99
N ARG A 24 39.04 11.72 -19.69
CA ARG A 24 38.88 10.63 -18.70
C ARG A 24 37.45 10.11 -18.66
N GLU A 25 36.46 10.99 -18.61
CA GLU A 25 35.04 10.61 -18.63
C GLU A 25 34.65 9.85 -19.92
N LEU A 26 35.11 10.31 -21.08
CA LEU A 26 34.87 9.60 -22.35
C LEU A 26 35.58 8.25 -22.41
N LEU A 27 36.81 8.15 -21.90
CA LEU A 27 37.55 6.89 -21.78
C LEU A 27 36.83 5.92 -20.85
N ASP A 28 36.36 6.38 -19.69
CA ASP A 28 35.61 5.53 -18.74
C ASP A 28 34.35 4.95 -19.41
N ARG A 29 33.63 5.75 -20.20
CA ARG A 29 32.46 5.29 -20.97
C ARG A 29 32.81 4.28 -22.06
N LEU A 30 33.93 4.48 -22.76
CA LEU A 30 34.42 3.54 -23.78
C LEU A 30 34.85 2.21 -23.16
N VAL A 31 35.62 2.26 -22.07
CA VAL A 31 36.05 1.08 -21.32
C VAL A 31 34.84 0.33 -20.80
N LEU A 32 33.87 1.05 -20.20
CA LEU A 32 32.59 0.49 -19.75
C LEU A 32 31.90 -0.30 -20.86
N ALA A 33 31.73 0.28 -22.04
CA ALA A 33 31.04 -0.36 -23.15
C ALA A 33 31.81 -1.59 -23.67
N ALA A 34 33.13 -1.50 -23.77
CA ALA A 34 33.98 -2.60 -24.21
C ALA A 34 33.93 -3.80 -23.25
N CYS A 35 33.86 -3.54 -21.94
CA CYS A 35 33.82 -4.59 -20.92
C CYS A 35 32.40 -4.98 -20.46
N ALA A 36 31.35 -4.30 -20.93
CA ALA A 36 29.98 -4.47 -20.46
C ALA A 36 29.50 -5.92 -20.55
N THR A 37 29.76 -6.61 -21.66
CA THR A 37 29.37 -8.01 -21.86
C THR A 37 30.04 -8.96 -20.87
N ALA A 38 31.33 -8.77 -20.61
CA ALA A 38 32.09 -9.58 -19.66
C ALA A 38 31.60 -9.39 -18.21
N TRP A 39 31.20 -8.17 -17.86
CA TRP A 39 30.62 -7.90 -16.54
C TRP A 39 29.18 -8.40 -16.41
N GLU A 40 28.37 -8.26 -17.47
CA GLU A 40 26.99 -8.78 -17.51
C GLU A 40 26.97 -10.31 -17.39
N GLN A 41 27.94 -11.01 -18.00
CA GLN A 41 28.14 -12.46 -17.80
C GLN A 41 28.45 -12.83 -16.35
N LYS A 42 29.08 -11.93 -15.60
CA LYS A 42 29.33 -12.08 -14.15
C LYS A 42 28.15 -11.57 -13.29
N GLY A 43 27.04 -11.17 -13.91
CA GLY A 43 25.83 -10.68 -13.25
C GLY A 43 25.86 -9.21 -12.84
N VAL A 44 26.92 -8.46 -13.15
CA VAL A 44 27.07 -7.06 -12.74
C VAL A 44 26.39 -6.14 -13.77
N PRO A 45 25.38 -5.32 -13.40
CA PRO A 45 24.63 -4.49 -14.33
C PRO A 45 25.36 -3.18 -14.65
N VAL A 46 26.47 -3.27 -15.37
CA VAL A 46 27.40 -2.16 -15.63
C VAL A 46 26.76 -0.97 -16.35
N LYS A 47 25.79 -1.24 -17.23
CA LYS A 47 25.00 -0.19 -17.92
C LYS A 47 24.24 0.71 -16.95
N ARG A 48 23.82 0.18 -15.78
CA ARG A 48 23.10 0.95 -14.75
C ARG A 48 24.04 1.70 -13.81
N LEU A 49 25.23 1.18 -13.57
CA LEU A 49 26.20 1.77 -12.63
C LEU A 49 26.87 3.02 -13.18
N GLY A 50 27.05 3.10 -14.50
CA GLY A 50 27.60 4.27 -15.18
C GLY A 50 29.09 4.54 -14.93
N SER A 51 29.80 3.69 -14.17
CA SER A 51 31.26 3.78 -13.93
C SER A 51 31.90 2.41 -13.78
N VAL A 52 33.09 2.20 -14.38
CA VAL A 52 33.87 0.94 -14.22
C VAL A 52 34.26 0.76 -12.75
N GLN A 53 34.57 1.87 -12.08
CA GLN A 53 34.95 1.84 -10.67
C GLN A 53 33.78 1.38 -9.79
N ALA A 54 32.56 1.84 -10.07
CA ALA A 54 31.36 1.38 -9.38
C ALA A 54 31.10 -0.11 -9.64
N ALA A 55 31.28 -0.58 -10.88
CA ALA A 55 31.19 -1.99 -11.23
C ALA A 55 32.23 -2.86 -10.48
N ALA A 56 33.48 -2.42 -10.43
CA ALA A 56 34.55 -3.13 -9.72
C ALA A 56 34.30 -3.18 -8.21
N LYS A 57 33.84 -2.08 -7.60
CA LYS A 57 33.44 -2.03 -6.20
C LYS A 57 32.30 -3.00 -5.90
N LEU A 58 31.23 -2.95 -6.70
CA LEU A 58 30.08 -3.83 -6.54
C LEU A 58 30.47 -5.31 -6.63
N PHE A 59 31.29 -5.65 -7.63
CA PHE A 59 31.75 -7.02 -7.82
C PHE A 59 32.62 -7.51 -6.65
N ALA A 60 33.55 -6.69 -6.17
CA ALA A 60 34.36 -7.02 -5.00
C ALA A 60 33.48 -7.22 -3.75
N GLU A 61 32.46 -6.39 -3.56
CA GLU A 61 31.50 -6.55 -2.47
C GLU A 61 30.70 -7.85 -2.60
N TRP A 62 30.25 -8.21 -3.81
CA TRP A 62 29.55 -9.48 -4.05
C TRP A 62 30.43 -10.70 -3.83
N GLN A 63 31.68 -10.69 -4.28
CA GLN A 63 32.63 -11.78 -4.02
C GLN A 63 32.89 -11.95 -2.52
N ARG A 64 33.00 -10.83 -1.78
CA ARG A 64 33.12 -10.85 -0.31
C ARG A 64 31.89 -11.48 0.34
N LEU A 65 30.69 -11.15 -0.12
CA LEU A 65 29.45 -11.74 0.38
C LEU A 65 29.39 -13.25 0.09
N ASP A 66 29.88 -13.71 -1.06
CA ASP A 66 29.84 -15.13 -1.45
C ASP A 66 30.67 -16.03 -0.53
N VAL A 67 31.80 -15.52 -0.06
CA VAL A 67 32.70 -16.24 0.87
C VAL A 67 32.37 -15.99 2.34
N ALA A 68 31.49 -15.04 2.66
CA ALA A 68 31.15 -14.70 4.03
C ALA A 68 30.42 -15.85 4.73
N SER A 69 30.66 -16.00 6.04
CA SER A 69 29.96 -17.01 6.85
C SER A 69 28.48 -16.64 7.04
N ASP A 70 27.64 -17.64 7.33
CA ASP A 70 26.21 -17.42 7.59
C ASP A 70 25.97 -16.43 8.73
N GLU A 71 26.83 -16.44 9.76
CA GLU A 71 26.70 -15.53 10.90
C GLU A 71 27.09 -14.08 10.55
N GLU A 72 28.08 -13.89 9.68
CA GLU A 72 28.43 -12.56 9.16
C GLU A 72 27.32 -12.01 8.27
N LEU A 73 26.80 -12.83 7.35
CA LEU A 73 25.69 -12.46 6.49
C LEU A 73 24.46 -12.08 7.31
N LYS A 74 24.09 -12.87 8.31
CA LYS A 74 22.99 -12.55 9.24
C LYS A 74 23.27 -11.27 10.03
N ARG A 75 24.52 -10.99 10.42
CA ARG A 75 24.89 -9.77 11.14
C ARG A 75 24.72 -8.54 10.26
N GLU A 76 25.21 -8.57 9.03
CA GLU A 76 25.03 -7.47 8.07
C GLU A 76 23.55 -7.27 7.72
N TYR A 77 22.83 -8.38 7.52
CA TYR A 77 21.40 -8.38 7.27
C TYR A 77 20.62 -7.71 8.42
N ARG A 78 20.92 -8.05 9.68
CA ARG A 78 20.37 -7.37 10.86
C ARG A 78 20.79 -5.91 10.95
N GLY A 79 22.02 -5.57 10.53
CA GLY A 79 22.53 -4.20 10.50
C GLY A 79 21.75 -3.28 9.55
N LEU A 80 21.13 -3.84 8.51
CA LEU A 80 20.18 -3.14 7.64
C LEU A 80 18.78 -2.99 8.26
N GLY A 81 18.60 -3.45 9.50
CA GLY A 81 17.32 -3.48 10.20
C GLY A 81 16.31 -4.45 9.58
N LEU A 82 16.81 -5.56 9.03
CA LEU A 82 15.98 -6.64 8.51
C LEU A 82 15.72 -7.66 9.65
N PRO A 83 14.47 -8.06 9.91
CA PRO A 83 14.16 -8.98 10.97
C PRO A 83 14.57 -10.38 10.51
N ALA A 84 15.10 -11.22 11.41
CA ALA A 84 15.27 -12.65 11.12
C ALA A 84 13.89 -13.20 10.70
N SER A 85 13.74 -13.70 9.48
CA SER A 85 12.43 -13.95 8.85
C SER A 85 11.48 -14.79 9.72
N ALA A 86 10.18 -14.52 9.55
CA ALA A 86 9.09 -15.11 10.32
C ALA A 86 9.18 -16.66 10.33
N GLY A 87 9.57 -17.24 11.46
CA GLY A 87 9.53 -18.70 11.70
C GLY A 87 10.47 -19.56 10.85
N ARG A 88 11.09 -19.03 9.79
CA ARG A 88 12.11 -19.68 8.97
C ARG A 88 13.35 -18.80 8.99
N VAL A 89 14.50 -19.35 9.36
CA VAL A 89 15.80 -18.65 9.16
C VAL A 89 15.89 -18.34 7.67
N PRO A 90 16.16 -17.08 7.26
CA PRO A 90 16.20 -16.77 5.84
C PRO A 90 17.32 -17.61 5.24
N GLU A 91 17.01 -18.31 4.15
CA GLU A 91 17.99 -19.16 3.50
C GLU A 91 19.18 -18.29 3.08
N ARG A 92 20.38 -18.87 3.11
CA ARG A 92 21.62 -18.16 2.76
C ARG A 92 21.48 -17.40 1.44
N GLU A 93 20.84 -18.01 0.45
CA GLU A 93 20.58 -17.40 -0.86
C GLU A 93 19.65 -16.19 -0.82
N GLU A 94 18.63 -16.20 0.04
CA GLU A 94 17.72 -15.06 0.21
C GLU A 94 18.45 -13.88 0.86
N VAL A 95 19.26 -14.16 1.88
CA VAL A 95 20.11 -13.16 2.54
C VAL A 95 21.10 -12.56 1.54
N LEU A 96 21.81 -13.40 0.78
CA LEU A 96 22.75 -12.96 -0.25
C LEU A 96 22.06 -12.13 -1.33
N SER A 97 20.89 -12.55 -1.82
CA SER A 97 20.14 -11.83 -2.84
C SER A 97 19.76 -10.42 -2.37
N ARG A 98 19.29 -10.29 -1.12
CA ARG A 98 18.94 -8.99 -0.53
C ARG A 98 20.17 -8.12 -0.27
N LEU A 99 21.26 -8.69 0.26
CA LEU A 99 22.51 -7.94 0.49
C LEU A 99 23.16 -7.47 -0.81
N ARG A 100 23.18 -8.32 -1.85
CA ARG A 100 23.67 -7.95 -3.20
C ARG A 100 22.85 -6.82 -3.81
N LEU A 101 21.53 -6.84 -3.63
CA LEU A 101 20.64 -5.77 -4.10
C LEU A 101 20.90 -4.45 -3.37
N VAL A 102 21.09 -4.49 -2.05
CA VAL A 102 21.44 -3.29 -1.28
C VAL A 102 22.82 -2.76 -1.67
N ALA A 103 23.80 -3.64 -1.89
CA ALA A 103 25.12 -3.28 -2.43
C ALA A 103 24.99 -2.62 -3.83
N LEU A 104 24.12 -3.14 -4.70
CA LEU A 104 23.84 -2.53 -6.00
C LEU A 104 23.31 -1.10 -5.83
N TRP A 105 22.32 -0.89 -4.96
CA TRP A 105 21.78 0.45 -4.69
C TRP A 105 22.83 1.42 -4.13
N ARG A 106 23.79 0.91 -3.35
CA ARG A 106 24.92 1.70 -2.84
C ARG A 106 25.87 2.19 -3.92
N GLU A 107 25.87 1.59 -5.11
CA GLU A 107 26.71 1.99 -6.24
C GLU A 107 25.89 2.63 -7.39
N LEU A 108 24.56 2.47 -7.43
CA LEU A 108 23.71 3.10 -8.45
C LEU A 108 23.72 4.63 -8.35
N PRO A 109 23.72 5.36 -9.48
CA PRO A 109 23.55 6.82 -9.48
C PRO A 109 22.14 7.23 -9.03
N VAL A 110 21.99 8.48 -8.56
CA VAL A 110 20.72 8.97 -7.95
C VAL A 110 19.51 8.84 -8.89
N HIS A 111 19.69 9.04 -10.19
CA HIS A 111 18.60 8.88 -11.17
C HIS A 111 18.14 7.42 -11.32
N GLU A 112 19.06 6.46 -11.30
CA GLU A 112 18.72 5.02 -11.31
C GLU A 112 18.08 4.59 -9.98
N LEU A 113 18.49 5.16 -8.85
CA LEU A 113 17.82 4.94 -7.57
C LEU A 113 16.38 5.47 -7.56
N ARG A 114 16.13 6.63 -8.18
CA ARG A 114 14.77 7.16 -8.35
C ARG A 114 13.92 6.25 -9.24
N LYS A 115 14.51 5.69 -10.30
CA LYS A 115 13.84 4.70 -11.15
C LYS A 115 13.49 3.43 -10.36
N GLU A 116 14.43 2.93 -9.56
CA GLU A 116 14.17 1.79 -8.68
C GLU A 116 13.03 2.07 -7.68
N CYS A 117 12.95 3.30 -7.14
CA CYS A 117 11.81 3.71 -6.32
C CYS A 117 10.50 3.68 -7.10
N GLN A 118 10.48 4.20 -8.33
CA GLN A 118 9.28 4.22 -9.18
C GLN A 118 8.81 2.81 -9.50
N ASP A 119 9.72 1.92 -9.91
CA ASP A 119 9.43 0.53 -10.24
C ASP A 119 8.87 -0.24 -9.02
N ARG A 120 9.25 0.18 -7.82
CA ARG A 120 8.78 -0.39 -6.54
C ARG A 120 7.63 0.39 -5.89
N ASN A 121 7.02 1.34 -6.61
CA ASN A 121 5.92 2.20 -6.12
C ASN A 121 6.25 2.96 -4.82
N VAL A 122 7.50 3.39 -4.66
CA VAL A 122 7.97 4.15 -3.51
C VAL A 122 7.82 5.65 -3.79
N SER A 123 7.00 6.33 -3.00
CA SER A 123 6.80 7.77 -3.11
C SER A 123 8.09 8.55 -2.81
N THR A 124 8.65 9.19 -3.82
CA THR A 124 9.80 10.11 -3.71
C THR A 124 9.37 11.59 -3.64
N GLY A 125 8.07 11.89 -3.65
CA GLY A 125 7.51 13.23 -3.88
C GLY A 125 7.93 14.31 -2.88
N SER A 126 8.17 13.97 -1.61
CA SER A 126 8.63 14.95 -0.60
C SER A 126 10.13 15.30 -0.69
N LEU A 127 10.90 14.67 -1.58
CA LEU A 127 12.35 14.90 -1.71
C LEU A 127 12.70 16.20 -2.47
N SER A 128 11.69 16.98 -2.85
CA SER A 128 11.83 18.27 -3.55
C SER A 128 12.02 19.45 -2.59
N GLY A 129 12.58 19.23 -1.39
CA GLY A 129 13.18 20.31 -0.63
C GLY A 129 14.46 20.73 -1.34
N SER A 130 14.44 21.89 -2.00
CA SER A 130 15.51 22.44 -2.87
C SER A 130 16.85 22.74 -2.17
N HIS A 131 17.16 22.09 -1.04
CA HIS A 131 18.29 22.41 -0.17
C HIS A 131 19.06 21.19 0.38
N LEU A 132 18.69 19.95 0.05
CA LEU A 132 19.43 18.77 0.53
C LEU A 132 20.52 18.39 -0.48
N GLY A 133 21.75 18.18 0.00
CA GLY A 133 22.86 17.74 -0.84
C GLY A 133 22.61 16.36 -1.46
N ASP A 134 23.30 16.05 -2.57
CA ASP A 134 23.16 14.78 -3.31
C ASP A 134 23.32 13.54 -2.41
N ALA A 135 24.18 13.64 -1.39
CA ALA A 135 24.45 12.56 -0.44
C ALA A 135 23.28 12.28 0.52
N GLU A 136 22.56 13.31 0.94
CA GLU A 136 21.45 13.19 1.89
C GLU A 136 20.19 12.69 1.18
N SER A 137 19.91 13.25 0.00
CA SER A 137 18.88 12.74 -0.91
C SER A 137 19.11 11.26 -1.25
N ARG A 138 20.38 10.88 -1.49
CA ARG A 138 20.77 9.49 -1.74
C ARG A 138 20.47 8.59 -0.54
N ARG A 139 20.82 9.03 0.67
CA ARG A 139 20.59 8.26 1.91
C ARG A 139 19.11 8.00 2.14
N GLU A 140 18.28 9.02 2.01
CA GLU A 140 16.83 8.91 2.23
C GLU A 140 16.16 7.98 1.19
N VAL A 141 16.57 8.07 -0.07
CA VAL A 141 16.11 7.16 -1.13
C VAL A 141 16.50 5.71 -0.81
N MET A 142 17.73 5.46 -0.37
CA MET A 142 18.15 4.12 0.03
C MET A 142 17.33 3.60 1.22
N GLU A 143 17.09 4.42 2.24
CA GLU A 143 16.31 4.02 3.41
C GLU A 143 14.90 3.59 2.99
N ARG A 144 14.23 4.35 2.13
CA ARG A 144 12.90 3.98 1.62
C ARG A 144 12.91 2.70 0.80
N LEU A 145 13.93 2.49 -0.02
CA LEU A 145 14.09 1.26 -0.79
C LEU A 145 14.29 0.05 0.14
N VAL A 146 15.14 0.16 1.16
CA VAL A 146 15.36 -0.90 2.16
C VAL A 146 14.08 -1.18 2.93
N MET A 147 13.31 -0.15 3.31
CA MET A 147 12.01 -0.33 3.95
C MET A 147 11.06 -1.19 3.11
N VAL A 148 10.98 -0.94 1.80
CA VAL A 148 10.09 -1.72 0.92
C VAL A 148 10.57 -3.16 0.73
N LEU A 149 11.88 -3.42 0.74
CA LEU A 149 12.39 -4.81 0.70
C LEU A 149 11.98 -5.62 1.92
N CYS A 150 11.83 -4.96 3.07
CA CYS A 150 11.67 -5.65 4.33
C CYS A 150 10.27 -5.57 4.90
N ALA A 151 9.43 -4.67 4.39
CA ALA A 151 8.06 -4.46 4.83
C ALA A 151 7.29 -5.78 4.98
N ASP A 152 7.32 -6.65 3.98
CA ASP A 152 6.56 -7.91 4.02
C ASP A 152 7.06 -8.85 5.13
N ALA A 153 8.38 -8.87 5.37
CA ALA A 153 8.97 -9.67 6.45
C ALA A 153 8.63 -9.13 7.84
N TRP A 154 8.53 -7.81 7.98
CA TRP A 154 8.07 -7.16 9.21
C TRP A 154 6.56 -7.33 9.42
N GLU A 155 5.76 -7.17 8.37
CA GLU A 155 4.30 -7.31 8.42
C GLU A 155 3.89 -8.75 8.73
N ALA A 156 4.63 -9.75 8.24
CA ALA A 156 4.45 -11.15 8.63
C ALA A 156 4.68 -11.40 10.13
N LYS A 157 5.45 -10.54 10.81
CA LYS A 157 5.63 -10.56 12.27
C LYS A 157 4.59 -9.74 13.04
N GLY A 158 3.61 -9.16 12.34
CA GLY A 158 2.64 -8.25 12.94
C GLY A 158 3.17 -6.84 13.19
N ILE A 159 4.32 -6.47 12.59
CA ILE A 159 4.88 -5.12 12.69
C ILE A 159 4.55 -4.35 11.41
N PRO A 160 3.68 -3.32 11.46
CA PRO A 160 3.24 -2.61 10.27
C PRO A 160 4.28 -1.57 9.82
N LEU A 161 5.41 -2.02 9.26
CA LEU A 161 6.54 -1.15 8.90
C LEU A 161 6.11 -0.02 7.95
N ARG A 162 5.22 -0.29 6.99
CA ARG A 162 4.72 0.72 6.04
C ARG A 162 4.01 1.88 6.75
N ARG A 163 3.35 1.61 7.88
CA ARG A 163 2.68 2.62 8.70
C ARG A 163 3.64 3.32 9.65
N LEU A 164 4.64 2.60 10.17
CA LEU A 164 5.67 3.20 11.02
C LEU A 164 6.54 4.20 10.26
N GLY A 165 6.80 3.92 8.98
CA GLY A 165 7.53 4.82 8.08
C GLY A 165 9.03 4.96 8.41
N SER A 166 9.54 4.17 9.36
CA SER A 166 10.96 4.10 9.71
C SER A 166 11.32 2.73 10.26
N ILE A 167 12.49 2.22 9.85
CA ILE A 167 13.05 0.96 10.38
C ILE A 167 13.36 1.10 11.87
N GLN A 168 13.84 2.28 12.30
CA GLN A 168 14.15 2.54 13.70
C GLN A 168 12.89 2.43 14.58
N ALA A 169 11.78 3.05 14.15
CA ALA A 169 10.50 2.93 14.85
C ALA A 169 10.00 1.48 14.96
N ALA A 170 10.28 0.64 13.96
CA ALA A 170 9.96 -0.78 14.00
C ALA A 170 10.86 -1.58 14.96
N VAL A 171 12.15 -1.28 15.02
CA VAL A 171 13.08 -1.85 16.00
C VAL A 171 12.67 -1.48 17.42
N ASP A 172 12.31 -0.21 17.66
CA ASP A 172 11.87 0.27 18.96
C ASP A 172 10.52 -0.36 19.36
N LEU A 173 9.60 -0.55 18.41
CA LEU A 173 8.35 -1.27 18.64
C LEU A 173 8.61 -2.72 19.07
N ILE A 174 9.48 -3.46 18.38
CA ILE A 174 9.81 -4.85 18.77
C ILE A 174 10.39 -4.89 20.17
N ARG A 175 11.36 -4.02 20.47
CA ARG A 175 12.02 -3.97 21.78
C ARG A 175 10.99 -3.78 22.90
N GLU A 176 10.05 -2.86 22.73
CA GLU A 176 9.00 -2.62 23.71
C GLU A 176 7.99 -3.78 23.78
N GLN A 177 7.63 -4.39 22.66
CA GLN A 177 6.74 -5.55 22.67
C GLN A 177 7.37 -6.78 23.34
N ASP A 178 8.66 -7.00 23.20
CA ASP A 178 9.42 -8.07 23.86
C ASP A 178 9.57 -7.79 25.37
N ARG A 179 9.80 -6.53 25.75
CA ARG A 179 9.78 -6.10 27.16
C ARG A 179 8.42 -6.39 27.80
N LEU A 180 7.33 -6.06 27.13
CA LEU A 180 5.99 -6.35 27.62
C LEU A 180 5.72 -7.87 27.64
N GLY A 181 6.17 -8.62 26.64
CA GLY A 181 5.99 -10.07 26.59
C GLY A 181 6.75 -10.84 27.68
N SER A 182 7.81 -10.26 28.22
CA SER A 182 8.60 -10.83 29.33
C SER A 182 8.23 -10.30 30.71
N ALA A 183 7.29 -9.34 30.79
CA ALA A 183 6.86 -8.75 32.05
C ALA A 183 5.92 -9.69 32.82
N SER A 184 6.00 -9.65 34.15
CA SER A 184 5.04 -10.32 35.04
C SER A 184 3.64 -9.70 34.94
N ASP A 185 2.59 -10.48 35.19
CA ASP A 185 1.20 -10.01 35.18
C ASP A 185 1.00 -8.75 36.04
N ALA A 186 1.54 -8.71 37.25
CA ALA A 186 1.46 -7.55 38.14
C ALA A 186 2.17 -6.28 37.60
N ALA A 187 3.15 -6.44 36.71
CA ALA A 187 3.80 -5.32 36.04
C ALA A 187 2.97 -4.83 34.86
N LEU A 188 2.35 -5.74 34.09
CA LEU A 188 1.44 -5.42 33.00
C LEU A 188 0.23 -4.62 33.49
N TRP A 189 -0.39 -5.07 34.58
CA TRP A 189 -1.53 -4.38 35.18
C TRP A 189 -1.17 -2.99 35.69
N ARG A 190 -0.03 -2.83 36.38
CA ARG A 190 0.46 -1.49 36.81
C ARG A 190 0.72 -0.55 35.64
N GLU A 191 1.30 -1.05 34.55
CA GLU A 191 1.55 -0.24 33.36
C GLU A 191 0.22 0.15 32.69
N TYR A 192 -0.76 -0.75 32.67
CA TYR A 192 -2.11 -0.49 32.16
C TYR A 192 -2.88 0.54 33.00
N GLU A 193 -2.83 0.45 34.33
CA GLU A 193 -3.40 1.43 35.25
C GLU A 193 -2.75 2.82 35.07
N GLY A 194 -1.42 2.84 34.90
CA GLY A 194 -0.66 4.07 34.66
C GLY A 194 -1.02 4.80 33.35
N LEU A 195 -1.75 4.15 32.43
CA LEU A 195 -2.27 4.78 31.22
C LEU A 195 -3.57 5.56 31.43
N GLY A 196 -4.18 5.48 32.63
CA GLY A 196 -5.39 6.23 32.95
C GLY A 196 -6.65 5.71 32.24
N CYS A 197 -6.68 4.45 31.78
CA CYS A 197 -7.89 3.84 31.25
C CYS A 197 -8.96 3.73 32.36
N PRO A 198 -10.23 4.10 32.10
CA PRO A 198 -11.26 4.15 33.13
C PRO A 198 -11.56 2.75 33.66
N SER A 199 -11.29 2.52 34.96
CA SER A 199 -11.45 1.24 35.63
C SER A 199 -12.90 0.90 36.00
N GLU A 200 -13.83 1.87 35.99
CA GLU A 200 -15.15 1.70 36.62
C GLU A 200 -16.33 1.55 35.64
N GLU A 201 -16.22 2.02 34.38
CA GLU A 201 -17.35 2.00 33.41
C GLU A 201 -17.00 1.40 32.03
N ALA A 202 -15.74 1.04 31.80
CA ALA A 202 -15.27 0.42 30.56
C ALA A 202 -15.25 -1.12 30.64
N PRO A 203 -15.23 -1.84 29.50
CA PRO A 203 -14.98 -3.28 29.50
C PRO A 203 -13.58 -3.57 30.09
N VAL A 204 -13.58 -3.95 31.37
CA VAL A 204 -12.39 -4.38 32.12
C VAL A 204 -11.73 -5.53 31.36
N PRO A 205 -10.40 -5.53 31.15
CA PRO A 205 -9.71 -6.68 30.56
C PRO A 205 -9.98 -7.95 31.36
N GLU A 206 -10.33 -9.05 30.69
CA GLU A 206 -10.66 -10.32 31.36
C GLU A 206 -9.43 -10.99 31.99
N ASP A 207 -8.26 -10.83 31.37
CA ASP A 207 -7.02 -11.47 31.79
C ASP A 207 -5.76 -10.65 31.43
N ALA A 208 -4.60 -11.08 31.95
CA ALA A 208 -3.32 -10.44 31.67
C ALA A 208 -2.93 -10.48 30.17
N ARG A 209 -3.49 -11.42 29.39
CA ARG A 209 -3.24 -11.52 27.93
C ARG A 209 -3.95 -10.41 27.18
N GLU A 210 -5.18 -10.08 27.54
CA GLU A 210 -5.90 -8.94 26.97
C GLU A 210 -5.23 -7.62 27.35
N VAL A 211 -4.76 -7.48 28.61
CA VAL A 211 -3.93 -6.33 29.02
C VAL A 211 -2.68 -6.21 28.14
N LEU A 212 -1.94 -7.31 27.96
CA LEU A 212 -0.76 -7.34 27.10
C LEU A 212 -1.09 -6.91 25.66
N LYS A 213 -2.22 -7.37 25.10
CA LYS A 213 -2.67 -6.99 23.75
C LYS A 213 -2.97 -5.48 23.67
N ARG A 214 -3.67 -4.92 24.66
CA ARG A 214 -3.95 -3.48 24.74
C ARG A 214 -2.67 -2.66 24.88
N LEU A 215 -1.75 -3.07 25.76
CA LEU A 215 -0.45 -2.41 25.91
C LEU A 215 0.38 -2.43 24.62
N LYS A 216 0.44 -3.57 23.93
CA LYS A 216 1.10 -3.67 22.61
C LYS A 216 0.48 -2.73 21.58
N GLN A 217 -0.84 -2.56 21.60
CA GLN A 217 -1.55 -1.61 20.74
C GLN A 217 -1.19 -0.15 21.08
N VAL A 218 -1.10 0.21 22.37
CA VAL A 218 -0.65 1.54 22.80
C VAL A 218 0.79 1.82 22.37
N VAL A 219 1.69 0.84 22.55
CA VAL A 219 3.08 0.97 22.09
C VAL A 219 3.12 1.18 20.58
N LEU A 220 2.31 0.47 19.80
CA LEU A 220 2.21 0.70 18.35
C LEU A 220 1.80 2.14 18.04
N TRP A 221 0.72 2.65 18.64
CA TRP A 221 0.29 4.03 18.42
C TRP A 221 1.37 5.04 18.84
N ARG A 222 2.11 4.76 19.92
CA ARG A 222 3.27 5.56 20.36
C ARG A 222 4.46 5.52 19.40
N GLN A 223 4.49 4.62 18.42
CA GLN A 223 5.52 4.59 17.37
C GLN A 223 5.03 5.11 16.01
N LEU A 224 3.71 5.25 15.81
CA LEU A 224 3.16 5.76 14.55
C LEU A 224 3.49 7.26 14.34
N PRO A 225 3.80 7.70 13.11
CA PRO A 225 3.97 9.12 12.81
C PRO A 225 2.65 9.89 12.95
N LEU A 226 2.72 11.22 13.15
CA LEU A 226 1.55 12.05 13.45
C LEU A 226 0.43 11.96 12.39
N HIS A 227 0.77 11.85 11.12
CA HIS A 227 -0.23 11.72 10.05
C HIS A 227 -0.97 10.38 10.11
N GLU A 228 -0.29 9.28 10.44
CA GLU A 228 -0.92 7.97 10.66
C GLU A 228 -1.79 7.95 11.93
N LEU A 229 -1.36 8.64 13.00
CA LEU A 229 -2.21 8.82 14.19
C LEU A 229 -3.48 9.62 13.88
N ARG A 230 -3.38 10.68 13.07
CA ARG A 230 -4.57 11.45 12.64
C ARG A 230 -5.52 10.58 11.81
N LYS A 231 -4.97 9.73 10.93
CA LYS A 231 -5.75 8.76 10.17
C LYS A 231 -6.45 7.76 11.10
N GLU A 232 -5.76 7.25 12.11
CA GLU A 232 -6.33 6.37 13.14
C GLU A 232 -7.49 7.05 13.89
N CYS A 233 -7.34 8.33 14.25
CA CYS A 233 -8.44 9.13 14.84
C CYS A 233 -9.63 9.23 13.88
N GLN A 234 -9.40 9.54 12.60
CA GLN A 234 -10.46 9.69 11.60
C GLN A 234 -11.23 8.38 11.37
N GLU A 235 -10.53 7.26 11.25
CA GLU A 235 -11.12 5.93 11.11
C GLU A 235 -12.01 5.58 12.31
N ARG A 236 -11.59 6.00 13.50
CA ARG A 236 -12.32 5.82 14.77
C ARG A 236 -13.34 6.93 15.06
N ARG A 237 -13.51 7.89 14.14
CA ARG A 237 -14.41 9.06 14.26
C ARG A 237 -14.13 9.93 15.49
N VAL A 238 -12.87 10.01 15.88
CA VAL A 238 -12.37 10.87 16.96
C VAL A 238 -11.86 12.18 16.36
N SER A 239 -12.13 13.31 17.03
CA SER A 239 -11.62 14.59 16.54
C SER A 239 -10.09 14.65 16.62
N SER A 240 -9.46 15.06 15.51
CA SER A 240 -8.01 15.17 15.35
C SER A 240 -7.54 16.63 15.33
N SER A 241 -8.29 17.53 15.98
CA SER A 241 -8.08 18.99 15.93
C SER A 241 -6.81 19.46 16.63
N THR A 242 -6.19 18.62 17.46
CA THR A 242 -5.01 18.93 18.26
C THR A 242 -3.73 18.43 17.59
N GLU A 243 -2.63 19.17 17.68
CA GLU A 243 -1.31 18.74 17.21
C GLU A 243 -0.53 17.94 18.25
N ASP A 244 -0.98 17.96 19.51
CA ASP A 244 -0.36 17.24 20.61
C ASP A 244 -0.62 15.73 20.48
N ARG A 245 0.49 14.97 20.38
CA ARG A 245 0.51 13.52 20.28
C ARG A 245 -0.12 12.86 21.51
N ALA A 246 0.14 13.36 22.72
CA ALA A 246 -0.36 12.74 23.95
C ALA A 246 -1.89 12.80 24.01
N GLN A 247 -2.46 13.96 23.68
CA GLN A 247 -3.90 14.15 23.62
C GLN A 247 -4.56 13.29 22.54
N LEU A 248 -3.94 13.15 21.36
CA LEU A 248 -4.46 12.24 20.32
C LEU A 248 -4.48 10.78 20.80
N LEU A 249 -3.41 10.33 21.45
CA LEU A 249 -3.33 8.97 22.01
C LEU A 249 -4.39 8.72 23.07
N GLU A 250 -4.56 9.64 24.02
CA GLU A 250 -5.58 9.54 25.07
C GLU A 250 -6.98 9.44 24.46
N ARG A 251 -7.29 10.27 23.45
CA ARG A 251 -8.60 10.25 22.78
C ARG A 251 -8.83 8.97 21.98
N ILE A 252 -7.80 8.43 21.33
CA ILE A 252 -7.87 7.11 20.68
C ILE A 252 -8.16 6.04 21.75
N MET A 253 -7.42 6.04 22.86
CA MET A 253 -7.61 5.07 23.94
C MET A 253 -9.03 5.12 24.51
N MET A 254 -9.57 6.32 24.74
CA MET A 254 -10.95 6.50 25.23
C MET A 254 -12.00 6.08 24.20
N ALA A 255 -11.74 6.24 22.90
CA ALA A 255 -12.67 5.78 21.87
C ALA A 255 -12.69 4.26 21.71
N VAL A 256 -11.56 3.59 21.97
CA VAL A 256 -11.43 2.13 21.80
C VAL A 256 -11.80 1.37 23.07
N TRP A 257 -11.41 1.89 24.23
CA TRP A 257 -11.56 1.21 25.51
C TRP A 257 -12.28 2.04 26.57
N GLY A 258 -12.74 3.25 26.25
CA GLY A 258 -13.55 4.04 27.18
C GLY A 258 -15.01 3.55 27.24
N PRO A 259 -15.79 4.05 28.22
CA PRO A 259 -17.22 3.78 28.29
C PRO A 259 -17.91 4.24 27.01
N ALA A 260 -18.91 3.48 26.55
CA ALA A 260 -19.67 3.80 25.35
C ALA A 260 -20.26 5.21 25.47
N GLN A 261 -19.76 6.17 24.69
CA GLN A 261 -20.32 7.52 24.71
C GLN A 261 -21.80 7.45 24.30
N PRO A 262 -22.71 8.09 25.06
CA PRO A 262 -24.08 8.22 24.60
C PRO A 262 -24.05 8.94 23.24
N ARG A 263 -24.66 8.32 22.23
CA ARG A 263 -24.82 8.93 20.90
C ARG A 263 -25.33 10.35 21.12
N GLN A 264 -24.54 11.36 20.73
CA GLN A 264 -25.06 12.71 20.57
C GLN A 264 -26.07 12.65 19.42
N GLU A 265 -27.31 12.35 19.76
CA GLU A 265 -28.47 12.66 18.94
C GLU A 265 -28.42 14.18 18.74
N ASN A 266 -28.24 14.59 17.49
CA ASN A 266 -28.11 15.99 17.09
C ASN A 266 -29.15 16.85 17.83
N ARG A 267 -28.75 17.49 18.93
CA ARG A 267 -29.53 18.57 19.53
C ARG A 267 -29.56 19.65 18.49
N GLY A 268 -30.75 19.88 17.95
CA GLY A 268 -31.00 20.84 16.89
C GLY A 268 -30.28 22.15 17.16
N GLU A 269 -29.37 22.49 16.25
CA GLU A 269 -28.95 23.86 16.07
C GLU A 269 -30.22 24.66 15.75
N GLN A 270 -30.71 25.38 16.75
CA GLN A 270 -31.67 26.44 16.58
C GLN A 270 -31.06 27.46 15.63
N ARG A 271 -31.51 27.43 14.36
CA ARG A 271 -31.30 28.56 13.46
C ARG A 271 -32.18 29.72 13.96
N PRO A 272 -31.64 30.94 14.13
CA PRO A 272 -32.47 32.09 14.49
C PRO A 272 -33.40 32.45 13.32
N GLY A 273 -34.57 32.96 13.69
CA GLY A 273 -35.78 33.02 12.89
C GLY A 273 -35.67 33.59 11.48
N PHE A 274 -36.38 32.94 10.55
CA PHE A 274 -36.98 33.60 9.40
C PHE A 274 -38.44 33.16 9.29
N SER A 275 -39.34 34.12 9.50
CA SER A 275 -40.79 33.95 9.45
C SER A 275 -41.27 33.82 8.01
N ILE A 276 -42.01 32.75 7.69
CA ILE A 276 -42.71 32.60 6.41
C ILE A 276 -44.23 32.65 6.70
N PRO A 277 -45.01 33.52 6.02
CA PRO A 277 -46.45 33.61 6.26
C PRO A 277 -47.19 32.42 5.65
N LYS A 278 -48.23 31.95 6.35
CA LYS A 278 -49.12 30.86 5.92
C LYS A 278 -50.03 31.32 4.77
N GLY A 279 -49.99 30.61 3.64
CA GLY A 279 -50.97 30.62 2.55
C GLY A 279 -51.54 29.22 2.31
N PRO A 280 -52.72 29.08 1.67
CA PRO A 280 -53.64 27.96 1.92
C PRO A 280 -53.29 26.66 1.18
N GLN A 281 -53.72 25.55 1.80
CA GLN A 281 -53.57 24.16 1.39
C GLN A 281 -53.94 23.90 -0.08
N GLN A 282 -53.03 23.29 -0.83
CA GLN A 282 -53.35 22.61 -2.09
C GLN A 282 -52.76 21.20 -2.11
N ARG A 283 -53.53 20.28 -2.68
CA ARG A 283 -53.45 18.82 -2.54
C ARG A 283 -52.14 18.19 -3.06
N PRO A 284 -51.75 17.00 -2.55
CA PRO A 284 -50.57 16.27 -3.01
C PRO A 284 -50.59 15.96 -4.51
N PHE A 285 -49.43 16.11 -5.13
CA PHE A 285 -49.20 16.11 -6.58
C PHE A 285 -49.52 14.77 -7.30
N TRP A 286 -49.63 13.64 -6.59
CA TRP A 286 -49.90 12.32 -7.19
C TRP A 286 -51.36 12.14 -7.69
N GLU A 287 -52.26 13.10 -7.45
CA GLU A 287 -53.61 13.17 -8.04
C GLU A 287 -53.67 13.86 -9.42
N ARG A 288 -52.54 14.27 -10.02
CA ARG A 288 -52.51 14.82 -11.39
C ARG A 288 -51.91 13.80 -12.38
N GLY A 289 -52.79 13.18 -13.17
CA GLY A 289 -52.43 12.21 -14.20
C GLY A 289 -51.50 12.76 -15.28
N PHE A 290 -50.61 11.89 -15.77
CA PHE A 290 -49.75 12.12 -16.92
C PHE A 290 -50.57 12.23 -18.22
N PRO A 291 -50.14 13.11 -19.15
CA PRO A 291 -50.16 12.73 -20.55
C PRO A 291 -48.89 13.14 -21.32
N GLY A 292 -48.32 12.17 -22.03
CA GLY A 292 -47.92 12.28 -23.44
C GLY A 292 -46.65 13.06 -23.84
N PRO A 293 -46.04 12.71 -24.99
CA PRO A 293 -44.63 12.94 -25.27
C PRO A 293 -44.38 14.19 -26.15
N GLY A 294 -43.25 14.87 -25.93
CA GLY A 294 -42.75 15.84 -26.90
C GLY A 294 -41.61 16.70 -26.41
N SER A 295 -40.55 16.72 -27.22
CA SER A 295 -39.56 17.81 -27.36
C SER A 295 -38.34 17.77 -26.43
N ILE A 296 -37.29 17.12 -26.92
CA ILE A 296 -35.89 17.37 -26.55
C ILE A 296 -35.45 18.69 -27.20
N PRO A 297 -34.67 19.54 -26.50
CA PRO A 297 -33.69 20.38 -27.16
C PRO A 297 -32.26 19.99 -26.73
N GLN A 298 -31.42 19.77 -27.73
CA GLN A 298 -29.97 19.61 -27.60
C GLN A 298 -29.29 20.97 -27.33
N GLY A 299 -28.25 20.98 -26.50
CA GLY A 299 -27.42 22.18 -26.35
C GLY A 299 -26.30 22.13 -25.30
N LYS A 300 -25.20 21.46 -25.65
CA LYS A 300 -23.77 21.74 -25.33
C LYS A 300 -23.36 22.37 -23.97
N ASN A 301 -22.62 21.57 -23.20
CA ASN A 301 -21.49 21.89 -22.30
C ASN A 301 -21.45 23.25 -21.57
N GLN A 302 -21.62 23.23 -20.23
CA GLN A 302 -20.57 23.71 -19.31
C GLN A 302 -20.82 23.30 -17.85
N ARG A 303 -19.81 22.62 -17.27
CA ARG A 303 -19.29 22.67 -15.89
C ARG A 303 -20.26 23.00 -14.74
N MET A 304 -20.43 22.04 -13.83
CA MET A 304 -20.60 22.16 -12.37
C MET A 304 -20.82 20.73 -11.87
N PHE A 305 -20.07 20.07 -10.99
CA PHE A 305 -19.09 20.41 -9.97
C PHE A 305 -18.16 19.19 -9.82
N CYS A 306 -16.85 19.43 -9.66
CA CYS A 306 -15.88 18.40 -9.23
C CYS A 306 -15.50 18.69 -7.76
N ASP A 307 -15.06 17.62 -7.06
CA ASP A 307 -14.51 17.51 -5.68
C ASP A 307 -15.56 17.30 -4.55
N MET A 308 -15.54 16.26 -3.68
CA MET A 308 -14.59 15.19 -3.31
C MET A 308 -15.33 14.00 -2.57
N PRO A 309 -14.66 13.00 -1.95
CA PRO A 309 -14.54 11.59 -2.36
C PRO A 309 -15.51 10.55 -1.73
N SER A 310 -15.67 9.49 -2.53
CA SER A 310 -16.08 8.09 -2.30
C SER A 310 -16.26 7.51 -0.87
N ARG A 311 -17.49 7.06 -0.60
CA ARG A 311 -17.75 5.69 -0.12
C ARG A 311 -18.46 4.97 -1.27
N LEU A 312 -17.84 3.95 -1.87
CA LEU A 312 -18.52 3.11 -2.85
C LEU A 312 -19.61 2.33 -2.10
N ASP A 313 -20.87 2.58 -2.43
CA ASP A 313 -21.98 1.74 -1.98
C ASP A 313 -21.68 0.27 -2.35
N PRO A 314 -21.99 -0.72 -1.47
CA PRO A 314 -21.77 -2.14 -1.76
C PRO A 314 -22.32 -2.59 -3.12
N MET A 315 -23.39 -1.95 -3.61
CA MET A 315 -23.93 -2.20 -4.95
C MET A 315 -23.03 -1.73 -6.10
N GLN A 316 -22.25 -0.66 -5.94
CA GLN A 316 -21.30 -0.20 -6.96
C GLN A 316 -20.07 -1.12 -7.06
N ALA A 317 -19.60 -1.64 -5.92
CA ALA A 317 -18.53 -2.63 -5.88
C ALA A 317 -18.98 -3.94 -6.56
N MET A 318 -20.20 -4.40 -6.27
CA MET A 318 -20.83 -5.55 -6.93
C MET A 318 -20.94 -5.37 -8.45
N ALA A 319 -21.44 -4.21 -8.91
CA ALA A 319 -21.60 -3.92 -10.33
C ALA A 319 -20.26 -3.95 -11.09
N LYS A 320 -19.15 -3.58 -10.45
CA LYS A 320 -17.80 -3.68 -11.01
C LYS A 320 -17.41 -5.14 -11.28
N HIS A 321 -17.59 -6.04 -10.32
CA HIS A 321 -17.22 -7.45 -10.46
C HIS A 321 -18.12 -8.20 -11.46
N LEU A 322 -19.42 -7.90 -11.48
CA LEU A 322 -20.33 -8.45 -12.50
C LEU A 322 -19.94 -7.99 -13.90
N LYS A 323 -19.54 -6.73 -14.06
CA LYS A 323 -19.04 -6.19 -15.34
C LYS A 323 -17.74 -6.87 -15.79
N THR A 324 -16.83 -7.19 -14.88
CA THR A 324 -15.59 -7.93 -15.17
C THR A 324 -15.89 -9.35 -15.68
N LEU A 325 -16.94 -9.99 -15.16
CA LEU A 325 -17.42 -11.28 -15.65
C LEU A 325 -18.39 -11.17 -16.84
N GLU A 326 -18.56 -9.99 -17.44
CA GLU A 326 -19.47 -9.75 -18.57
C GLU A 326 -20.95 -10.10 -18.26
N LEU A 327 -21.37 -9.89 -17.00
CA LEU A 327 -22.71 -10.20 -16.49
C LEU A 327 -23.49 -8.93 -16.12
N CYS A 328 -24.82 -9.02 -16.19
CA CYS A 328 -25.73 -7.95 -15.76
C CYS A 328 -25.95 -7.96 -14.23
N VAL A 329 -26.44 -6.84 -13.68
CA VAL A 329 -26.65 -6.60 -12.23
C VAL A 329 -27.71 -7.54 -11.58
N GLY A 330 -28.34 -8.42 -12.36
CA GLY A 330 -29.29 -9.44 -11.89
C GLY A 330 -28.86 -10.89 -12.16
N ALA A 331 -27.58 -11.14 -12.42
CA ALA A 331 -27.08 -12.48 -12.71
C ALA A 331 -27.14 -13.41 -11.48
N SER A 332 -27.45 -14.69 -11.70
CA SER A 332 -27.47 -15.69 -10.63
C SER A 332 -26.08 -16.24 -10.31
N ALA A 333 -25.92 -16.90 -9.16
CA ALA A 333 -24.68 -17.58 -8.79
C ALA A 333 -24.25 -18.64 -9.83
N GLU A 334 -25.20 -19.25 -10.55
CA GLU A 334 -24.90 -20.17 -11.64
C GLU A 334 -24.32 -19.47 -12.87
N ASP A 335 -24.80 -18.26 -13.18
CA ASP A 335 -24.32 -17.47 -14.32
C ASP A 335 -22.88 -16.98 -14.06
N VAL A 336 -22.58 -16.61 -12.81
CA VAL A 336 -21.22 -16.29 -12.36
C VAL A 336 -20.26 -17.46 -12.58
N LYS A 337 -20.66 -18.67 -12.18
CA LYS A 337 -19.88 -19.90 -12.40
C LYS A 337 -19.69 -20.22 -13.88
N ARG A 338 -20.72 -20.03 -14.71
CA ARG A 338 -20.65 -20.25 -16.16
C ARG A 338 -19.73 -19.26 -16.85
N SER A 339 -19.84 -17.97 -16.53
CA SER A 339 -19.02 -16.93 -17.14
C SER A 339 -17.54 -17.05 -16.75
N TYR A 340 -17.27 -17.34 -15.47
CA TYR A 340 -15.90 -17.60 -14.99
C TYR A 340 -15.21 -18.71 -15.78
N LYS A 341 -15.87 -19.87 -15.96
CA LYS A 341 -15.31 -20.98 -16.75
C LYS A 341 -14.98 -20.57 -18.20
N LYS A 342 -15.86 -19.78 -18.83
CA LYS A 342 -15.65 -19.28 -20.20
C LYS A 342 -14.46 -18.32 -20.29
N LEU A 343 -14.34 -17.38 -19.37
CA LEU A 343 -13.26 -16.38 -19.36
C LEU A 343 -11.92 -16.95 -18.91
N ALA A 344 -11.91 -17.87 -17.94
CA ALA A 344 -10.71 -18.58 -17.48
C ALA A 344 -10.09 -19.41 -18.61
N LEU A 345 -10.91 -20.06 -19.44
CA LEU A 345 -10.43 -20.80 -20.62
C LEU A 345 -9.93 -19.88 -21.74
N LYS A 346 -10.45 -18.65 -21.84
CA LYS A 346 -10.05 -17.64 -22.84
C LYS A 346 -8.70 -17.02 -22.49
N TYR A 347 -8.48 -16.70 -21.21
CA TYR A 347 -7.27 -16.02 -20.72
C TYR A 347 -6.26 -16.96 -20.05
N HIS A 348 -6.39 -18.28 -20.26
CA HIS A 348 -5.46 -19.26 -19.67
C HIS A 348 -4.01 -19.02 -20.17
N PRO A 349 -2.99 -19.06 -19.28
CA PRO A 349 -1.61 -18.83 -19.67
C PRO A 349 -1.10 -19.81 -20.74
N ASP A 350 -1.53 -21.08 -20.70
CA ASP A 350 -1.14 -22.08 -21.69
C ASP A 350 -1.66 -21.80 -23.11
N LYS A 351 -2.74 -21.01 -23.26
CA LYS A 351 -3.33 -20.70 -24.56
C LYS A 351 -2.88 -19.35 -25.13
N ASN A 352 -2.25 -18.51 -24.31
CA ASN A 352 -1.84 -17.14 -24.66
C ASN A 352 -0.33 -16.98 -24.41
N LEU A 353 0.48 -17.56 -25.29
CA LEU A 353 1.95 -17.50 -25.25
C LEU A 353 2.45 -16.35 -26.13
N GLY A 354 3.44 -15.60 -25.65
CA GLY A 354 4.09 -14.51 -26.40
C GLY A 354 3.70 -13.11 -25.90
N CYS A 355 3.66 -12.12 -26.80
CA CYS A 355 3.50 -10.70 -26.43
C CYS A 355 2.18 -10.37 -25.71
N GLU A 356 1.15 -11.22 -25.84
CA GLU A 356 -0.16 -11.05 -25.20
C GLU A 356 -0.27 -11.76 -23.83
N GLN A 357 0.79 -12.44 -23.40
CA GLN A 357 0.81 -13.21 -22.15
C GLN A 357 0.61 -12.33 -20.91
N GLU A 358 1.18 -11.12 -20.91
CA GLU A 358 1.09 -10.19 -19.78
C GLU A 358 -0.34 -9.65 -19.61
N GLU A 359 -1.01 -9.30 -20.72
CA GLU A 359 -2.39 -8.85 -20.71
C GLU A 359 -3.37 -9.98 -20.36
N ALA A 360 -3.17 -11.18 -20.91
CA ALA A 360 -3.96 -12.36 -20.58
C ALA A 360 -3.81 -12.73 -19.09
N SER A 361 -2.60 -12.69 -18.55
CA SER A 361 -2.32 -12.94 -17.13
C SER A 361 -3.02 -11.92 -16.21
N LYS A 362 -2.99 -10.63 -16.60
CA LYS A 362 -3.69 -9.57 -15.87
C LYS A 362 -5.21 -9.79 -15.88
N ARG A 363 -5.81 -10.08 -17.05
CA ARG A 363 -7.24 -10.35 -17.18
C ARG A 363 -7.67 -11.62 -16.45
N PHE A 364 -6.84 -12.67 -16.48
CA PHE A 364 -7.09 -13.90 -15.73
C PHE A 364 -7.17 -13.65 -14.23
N ARG A 365 -6.26 -12.83 -13.69
CA ARG A 365 -6.26 -12.43 -12.27
C ARG A 365 -7.51 -11.63 -11.89
N GLU A 366 -7.90 -10.65 -12.71
CA GLU A 366 -9.11 -9.83 -12.49
C GLU A 366 -10.40 -10.66 -12.53
N VAL A 367 -10.46 -11.67 -13.41
CA VAL A 367 -11.59 -12.61 -13.54
C VAL A 367 -11.67 -13.55 -12.33
N ALA A 368 -10.53 -14.05 -11.84
CA ALA A 368 -10.47 -14.90 -10.64
C ALA A 368 -10.89 -14.13 -9.38
N GLU A 369 -10.35 -12.93 -9.17
CA GLU A 369 -10.70 -12.05 -8.06
C GLU A 369 -12.21 -11.73 -8.05
N SER A 370 -12.77 -11.39 -9.22
CA SER A 370 -14.19 -11.07 -9.34
C SER A 370 -15.09 -12.29 -9.04
N TYR A 371 -14.67 -13.49 -9.44
CA TYR A 371 -15.39 -14.72 -9.13
C TYR A 371 -15.41 -15.01 -7.62
N GLU A 372 -14.28 -14.89 -6.92
CA GLU A 372 -14.19 -15.12 -5.48
C GLU A 372 -15.08 -14.17 -4.66
N VAL A 373 -15.06 -12.87 -5.00
CA VAL A 373 -15.88 -11.85 -4.33
C VAL A 373 -17.37 -12.12 -4.55
N LEU A 374 -17.76 -12.49 -5.78
CA LEU A 374 -19.15 -12.80 -6.11
C LEU A 374 -19.64 -14.08 -5.43
N CYS A 375 -18.81 -15.12 -5.37
CA CYS A 375 -19.16 -16.36 -4.67
C CYS A 375 -19.43 -16.11 -3.18
N LYS A 376 -18.55 -15.39 -2.48
CA LYS A 376 -18.76 -15.02 -1.07
C LYS A 376 -20.05 -14.24 -0.87
N PHE A 377 -20.33 -13.29 -1.77
CA PHE A 377 -21.56 -12.50 -1.68
C PHE A 377 -22.83 -13.36 -1.80
N PHE A 378 -22.88 -14.31 -2.73
CA PHE A 378 -24.03 -15.21 -2.90
C PHE A 378 -24.13 -16.28 -1.80
N GLU A 379 -23.01 -16.64 -1.17
CA GLU A 379 -22.99 -17.50 0.03
C GLU A 379 -23.59 -16.80 1.25
N ASP A 380 -23.28 -15.51 1.43
CA ASP A 380 -23.80 -14.68 2.52
C ASP A 380 -25.29 -14.28 2.32
N HIS A 381 -25.79 -14.34 1.08
CA HIS A 381 -27.16 -13.94 0.69
C HIS A 381 -27.82 -15.01 -0.19
N PRO A 382 -28.34 -16.12 0.39
CA PRO A 382 -28.99 -17.17 -0.38
C PRO A 382 -30.25 -16.63 -1.07
N VAL A 383 -30.21 -16.53 -2.39
CA VAL A 383 -31.37 -16.21 -3.22
C VAL A 383 -32.33 -17.40 -3.17
N ALA A 384 -33.56 -17.17 -2.70
CA ALA A 384 -34.61 -18.19 -2.70
C ALA A 384 -34.81 -18.77 -4.11
N PRO A 385 -35.04 -20.09 -4.24
CA PRO A 385 -35.23 -20.70 -5.55
C PRO A 385 -36.39 -20.03 -6.30
N PRO A 386 -36.30 -19.85 -7.62
CA PRO A 386 -37.40 -19.27 -8.39
C PRO A 386 -38.65 -20.13 -8.16
N ARG A 387 -39.75 -19.47 -7.76
CA ARG A 387 -41.06 -20.13 -7.64
C ARG A 387 -41.34 -20.89 -8.95
N PRO A 388 -41.74 -22.16 -8.91
CA PRO A 388 -42.09 -22.89 -10.12
C PRO A 388 -43.15 -22.10 -10.88
N ALA A 389 -42.91 -21.90 -12.18
CA ALA A 389 -43.83 -21.20 -13.07
C ALA A 389 -45.23 -21.80 -12.89
N ALA A 390 -46.19 -20.94 -12.51
CA ALA A 390 -47.58 -21.33 -12.38
C ALA A 390 -48.01 -21.99 -13.70
N ALA A 391 -48.44 -23.25 -13.60
CA ALA A 391 -49.02 -23.99 -14.70
C ALA A 391 -50.15 -23.14 -15.31
N ALA A 392 -50.08 -22.92 -16.63
CA ALA A 392 -51.13 -22.25 -17.38
C ALA A 392 -52.47 -22.97 -17.12
N PRO A 393 -53.57 -22.24 -16.86
CA PRO A 393 -54.87 -22.89 -16.72
C PRO A 393 -55.27 -23.57 -18.03
N PRO A 394 -56.00 -24.69 -17.98
CA PRO A 394 -56.44 -25.38 -19.18
C PRO A 394 -57.33 -24.44 -20.00
N ARG A 395 -57.03 -24.34 -21.30
CA ARG A 395 -57.90 -23.67 -22.28
C ARG A 395 -59.24 -24.41 -22.28
N ALA A 396 -60.30 -23.68 -21.93
CA ALA A 396 -61.69 -24.07 -22.18
C ALA A 396 -62.05 -23.86 -23.65
#